data_AF-A0A957DIV1-F1
#
_entry.id   AF-A0A957DIV1-F1
#
_cell.length_a   1.000
_cell.length_b   1.000
_cell.length_c   1.000
_cell.angle_alpha   90.00
_cell.angle_beta   90.00
_cell.angle_gamma   90.00
#
_symmetry.space_group_name_H-M   'P 1'
#
loop_
_entity.id
_entity.type
_entity.pdbx_description
1 polymer ?
#
loop_
_entity_poly.entity_id
_entity_poly.type
_entity_poly.pdbx_seq_one_letter_code
_entity_poly.pdbx_strand_id
1 'polypeptide(L)'
;MNDTKQFLLSVIASFMHTPYERTYPGPMLCADWAVLNGNNGESLLRPSVWDEARRYLDGLQAMGTRAVGLQMQYPLFDDAFPRNEAYKQLYQQAVEEARARGLYVYAETSPAFTGTPYSQIEWDYAGMTPEEYLLRRGMMAADIVAVTHPHALSVVHEIETERLLTGYDHLVPADFTSV
;
A
#
# COMPACT_ATOMS: atom_id res chain seq x y z
N MET A 1 19.63 -11.24 12.82
CA MET A 1 19.90 -9.98 12.10
C MET A 1 20.32 -10.18 10.64
N ASN A 2 20.96 -11.30 10.26
CA ASN A 2 21.38 -11.56 8.89
C ASN A 2 20.22 -12.02 7.98
N ASP A 3 19.26 -12.78 8.52
CA ASP A 3 18.18 -13.40 7.72
C ASP A 3 17.11 -12.40 7.24
N THR A 4 16.75 -11.42 8.08
CA THR A 4 15.80 -10.34 7.73
C THR A 4 16.29 -9.50 6.56
N LYS A 5 17.58 -9.13 6.57
CA LYS A 5 18.20 -8.34 5.51
C LYS A 5 18.28 -9.15 4.20
N GLN A 6 18.59 -10.45 4.29
CA GLN A 6 18.60 -11.34 3.14
C GLN A 6 17.19 -11.57 2.57
N PHE A 7 16.16 -11.68 3.42
CA PHE A 7 14.78 -11.80 2.98
C PHE A 7 14.31 -10.54 2.24
N LEU A 8 14.50 -9.36 2.83
CA LEU A 8 14.18 -8.08 2.18
C LEU A 8 14.93 -7.90 0.85
N LEU A 9 16.22 -8.23 0.81
CA LEU A 9 17.00 -8.20 -0.43
C LEU A 9 16.50 -9.21 -1.46
N SER A 10 16.00 -10.38 -1.06
CA SER A 10 15.44 -11.37 -1.98
C SER A 10 14.12 -10.92 -2.61
N VAL A 11 13.29 -10.20 -1.84
CA VAL A 11 12.05 -9.58 -2.31
C VAL A 11 12.37 -8.46 -3.30
N ILE A 12 13.31 -7.58 -2.94
CA ILE A 12 13.80 -6.51 -3.84
C ILE A 12 14.43 -7.11 -5.10
N ALA A 13 15.20 -8.19 -5.00
CA ALA A 13 15.78 -8.87 -6.15
C ALA A 13 14.71 -9.51 -7.06
N SER A 14 13.62 -10.03 -6.50
CA SER A 14 12.49 -10.56 -7.27
C SER A 14 11.83 -9.49 -8.15
N PHE A 15 11.79 -8.24 -7.71
CA PHE A 15 11.35 -7.12 -8.55
C PHE A 15 12.34 -6.80 -9.67
N MET A 16 13.64 -6.86 -9.37
CA MET A 16 14.71 -6.48 -10.29
C MET A 16 14.93 -7.51 -11.42
N HIS A 17 14.43 -8.75 -11.27
CA HIS A 17 14.59 -9.82 -12.25
C HIS A 17 13.46 -9.96 -13.27
N THR A 18 12.41 -9.14 -13.18
CA THR A 18 11.43 -9.05 -14.27
C THR A 18 11.99 -8.09 -15.31
N PRO A 19 12.32 -8.52 -16.55
CA PRO A 19 12.74 -7.59 -17.59
C PRO A 19 11.56 -6.66 -17.92
N TYR A 20 11.53 -5.50 -17.28
CA TYR A 20 10.63 -4.42 -17.64
C TYR A 20 11.20 -3.77 -18.89
N GLU A 21 10.70 -4.16 -20.07
CA GLU A 21 10.96 -3.41 -21.30
C GLU A 21 10.40 -2.00 -21.13
N ARG A 22 11.32 -1.09 -20.80
CA ARG A 22 11.02 0.28 -20.40
C ARG A 22 10.61 1.09 -21.63
N THR A 23 9.35 0.99 -22.04
CA THR A 23 8.70 2.08 -22.76
C THR A 23 8.24 3.08 -21.70
N TYR A 24 9.00 4.16 -21.52
CA TYR A 24 8.54 5.29 -20.69
C TYR A 24 7.35 5.93 -21.41
N PRO A 25 6.12 5.83 -20.86
CA PRO A 25 4.91 6.28 -21.57
C PRO A 25 4.76 7.81 -21.61
N GLY A 26 5.75 8.57 -21.11
CA GLY A 26 5.60 9.98 -20.81
C GLY A 26 5.03 10.21 -19.41
N PRO A 27 4.84 11.48 -18.99
CA PRO A 27 4.14 11.79 -17.75
C PRO A 27 2.71 11.26 -17.79
N MET A 28 2.28 10.63 -16.70
CA MET A 28 0.94 10.05 -16.56
C MET A 28 0.16 10.80 -15.48
N LEU A 29 -1.11 11.10 -15.75
CA LEU A 29 -2.01 11.56 -14.71
C LEU A 29 -2.38 10.35 -13.83
N CYS A 30 -2.03 10.44 -12.56
CA CYS A 30 -2.36 9.47 -11.51
C CYS A 30 -3.34 10.08 -10.52
N ALA A 31 -4.29 9.29 -10.05
CA ALA A 31 -5.20 9.69 -8.98
C ALA A 31 -5.45 8.51 -8.04
N ASP A 32 -5.64 8.82 -6.76
CA ASP A 32 -5.96 7.82 -5.76
C ASP A 32 -7.36 7.26 -5.98
N TRP A 33 -7.46 5.94 -5.94
CA TRP A 33 -8.75 5.26 -5.91
C TRP A 33 -9.30 5.27 -4.48
N ALA A 34 -9.69 6.47 -4.02
CA ALA A 34 -10.00 6.77 -2.62
C ALA A 34 -11.06 5.85 -1.97
N VAL A 35 -11.99 5.31 -2.76
CA VAL A 35 -12.99 4.32 -2.30
C VAL A 35 -12.32 3.06 -1.74
N LEU A 36 -11.15 2.70 -2.25
CA LEU A 36 -10.35 1.54 -1.83
C LEU A 36 -9.17 1.93 -0.92
N ASN A 37 -9.30 3.03 -0.18
CA ASN A 37 -8.32 3.41 0.84
C ASN A 37 -8.33 2.40 1.99
N GLY A 38 -7.18 1.78 2.29
CA GLY A 38 -7.06 0.78 3.34
C GLY A 38 -7.46 1.28 4.73
N ASN A 39 -7.36 2.58 5.01
CA ASN A 39 -7.86 3.15 6.27
C ASN A 39 -9.37 2.93 6.49
N ASN A 40 -10.14 2.64 5.44
CA ASN A 40 -11.55 2.28 5.55
C ASN A 40 -11.78 0.92 6.25
N GLY A 41 -10.74 0.09 6.42
CA GLY A 41 -10.80 -1.17 7.16
C GLY A 41 -11.92 -2.09 6.68
N GLU A 42 -12.72 -2.63 7.60
CA GLU A 42 -13.77 -3.60 7.27
C GLU A 42 -14.87 -3.03 6.35
N SER A 43 -15.01 -1.71 6.24
CA SER A 43 -15.95 -1.10 5.31
C SER A 43 -15.62 -1.44 3.85
N LEU A 44 -14.35 -1.77 3.55
CA LEU A 44 -13.92 -2.27 2.25
C LEU A 44 -14.46 -3.67 1.95
N LEU A 45 -14.75 -4.48 2.96
CA LEU A 45 -15.15 -5.88 2.77
C LEU A 45 -16.66 -6.05 2.54
N ARG A 46 -17.39 -4.93 2.38
CA ARG A 46 -18.82 -4.94 2.07
C ARG A 46 -19.04 -5.20 0.58
N PRO A 47 -20.02 -6.02 0.18
CA PRO A 47 -20.29 -6.28 -1.24
C PRO A 47 -20.53 -5.02 -2.08
N SER A 48 -21.16 -3.98 -1.50
CA SER A 48 -21.47 -2.74 -2.20
C SER A 48 -20.24 -1.89 -2.56
N VAL A 49 -19.06 -2.18 -2.00
CA VAL A 49 -17.84 -1.40 -2.29
C VAL A 49 -17.50 -1.43 -3.77
N TRP A 50 -17.77 -2.53 -4.46
CA TRP A 50 -17.33 -2.73 -5.84
C TRP A 50 -18.13 -1.88 -6.84
N ASP A 51 -19.42 -1.69 -6.59
CA ASP A 51 -20.25 -0.81 -7.41
C ASP A 51 -19.86 0.67 -7.25
N GLU A 52 -19.41 1.04 -6.05
CA GLU A 52 -18.84 2.37 -5.79
C GLU A 52 -17.45 2.53 -6.42
N ALA A 53 -16.58 1.54 -6.21
CA ALA A 53 -15.22 1.53 -6.73
C ALA A 53 -15.22 1.66 -8.26
N ARG A 54 -16.03 0.85 -8.97
CA ARG A 54 -16.11 0.90 -10.44
C ARG A 54 -16.61 2.25 -10.95
N ARG A 55 -17.66 2.81 -10.35
CA ARG A 55 -18.17 4.15 -10.72
C ARG A 55 -17.14 5.25 -10.48
N TYR A 56 -16.42 5.17 -9.36
CA TYR A 56 -15.33 6.11 -9.07
C TYR A 56 -14.24 6.01 -10.13
N LEU A 57 -13.86 4.79 -10.51
CA LEU A 57 -12.86 4.54 -11.53
C LEU A 57 -13.31 5.03 -12.93
N ASP A 58 -14.58 4.83 -13.30
CA ASP A 58 -15.16 5.40 -14.52
C ASP A 58 -14.99 6.92 -14.55
N GLY A 59 -15.25 7.59 -13.42
CA GLY A 59 -15.05 9.03 -13.25
C GLY A 59 -13.60 9.46 -13.41
N LEU A 60 -12.66 8.75 -12.78
CA LEU A 60 -11.22 8.99 -12.95
C LEU A 60 -10.81 8.86 -14.43
N GLN A 61 -11.25 7.81 -15.12
CA GLN A 61 -10.93 7.60 -16.52
C GLN A 61 -11.51 8.69 -17.42
N ALA A 62 -12.72 9.17 -17.14
CA ALA A 62 -13.32 10.29 -17.86
C ALA A 62 -12.53 11.61 -17.70
N MET A 63 -11.81 11.79 -16.58
CA MET A 63 -10.89 12.91 -16.36
C MET A 63 -9.52 12.74 -17.04
N GLY A 64 -9.30 11.62 -17.74
CA GLY A 64 -8.05 11.36 -18.46
C GLY A 64 -6.97 10.70 -17.62
N THR A 65 -7.30 10.21 -16.41
CA THR A 65 -6.38 9.43 -15.59
C THR A 65 -5.92 8.18 -16.33
N ARG A 66 -4.61 7.92 -16.28
CA ARG A 66 -3.97 6.74 -16.89
C ARG A 66 -3.32 5.82 -15.86
N ALA A 67 -3.22 6.27 -14.61
CA ALA A 67 -2.68 5.52 -13.49
C ALA A 67 -3.57 5.68 -12.25
N VAL A 68 -3.67 4.66 -11.40
CA VAL A 68 -4.37 4.77 -10.12
C VAL A 68 -3.47 4.35 -8.96
N GLY A 69 -3.59 5.11 -7.87
CA GLY A 69 -3.01 4.80 -6.57
C GLY A 69 -3.92 3.88 -5.77
N LEU A 70 -3.39 2.76 -5.27
CA LEU A 70 -4.04 1.90 -4.29
C LEU A 70 -3.31 2.02 -2.96
N GLN A 71 -4.00 2.63 -2.01
CA GLN A 71 -3.53 2.80 -0.63
C GLN A 71 -3.77 1.49 0.12
N MET A 72 -2.70 0.74 0.37
CA MET A 72 -2.70 -0.56 1.06
C MET A 72 -1.98 -0.42 2.41
N GLN A 73 -2.74 -0.03 3.42
CA GLN A 73 -2.21 0.32 4.74
C GLN A 73 -1.75 -0.90 5.52
N TYR A 74 -0.59 -0.81 6.17
CA TYR A 74 -0.24 -1.75 7.23
C TYR A 74 -1.19 -1.55 8.41
N PRO A 75 -1.78 -2.61 8.98
CA PRO A 75 -1.38 -4.02 8.90
C PRO A 75 -2.23 -4.92 7.98
N LEU A 76 -2.97 -4.40 6.99
CA LEU A 76 -4.04 -5.15 6.30
C LEU A 76 -3.63 -6.50 5.69
N PHE A 77 -2.38 -6.67 5.27
CA PHE A 77 -1.86 -7.90 4.68
C PHE A 77 -1.12 -8.79 5.68
N ASP A 78 -0.85 -8.28 6.88
CA ASP A 78 -0.10 -8.99 7.89
C ASP A 78 -0.88 -10.21 8.42
N ASP A 79 -0.20 -11.35 8.59
CA ASP A 79 -0.80 -12.61 9.04
C ASP A 79 -1.45 -12.56 10.43
N ALA A 80 -1.02 -11.64 11.29
CA ALA A 80 -1.65 -11.42 12.58
C ALA A 80 -2.88 -10.48 12.51
N PHE A 81 -3.13 -9.85 11.36
CA PHE A 81 -4.27 -8.96 11.21
C PHE A 81 -5.55 -9.71 10.85
N PRO A 82 -6.69 -9.41 11.49
CA PRO A 82 -7.95 -10.07 11.19
C PRO A 82 -8.35 -9.95 9.71
N ARG A 83 -8.73 -11.09 9.12
CA ARG A 83 -9.24 -11.17 7.74
C ARG A 83 -8.24 -10.69 6.68
N ASN A 84 -6.94 -10.77 6.95
CA ASN A 84 -5.88 -10.39 6.00
C ASN A 84 -6.07 -10.97 4.59
N GLU A 85 -6.48 -12.25 4.49
CA GLU A 85 -6.76 -12.91 3.21
C GLU A 85 -7.90 -12.26 2.42
N ALA A 86 -8.90 -11.69 3.10
CA ALA A 86 -9.99 -10.97 2.43
C ALA A 86 -9.49 -9.63 1.86
N TYR A 87 -8.57 -8.95 2.54
CA TYR A 87 -7.93 -7.73 2.00
C TYR A 87 -6.99 -8.07 0.83
N LYS A 88 -6.19 -9.13 0.95
CA LYS A 88 -5.35 -9.67 -0.13
C LYS A 88 -6.19 -9.91 -1.39
N GLN A 89 -7.32 -10.60 -1.25
CA GLN A 89 -8.26 -10.85 -2.36
C GLN A 89 -8.90 -9.57 -2.91
N LEU A 90 -9.33 -8.65 -2.04
CA LEU A 90 -9.92 -7.38 -2.46
C LEU A 90 -8.94 -6.56 -3.31
N TYR A 91 -7.69 -6.42 -2.87
CA TYR A 91 -6.70 -5.64 -3.59
C TYR A 91 -6.20 -6.36 -4.84
N GLN A 92 -6.11 -7.70 -4.84
CA GLN A 92 -5.87 -8.45 -6.07
C GLN A 92 -6.94 -8.15 -7.12
N GLN A 93 -8.22 -8.25 -6.75
CA GLN A 93 -9.34 -7.91 -7.64
C GLN A 93 -9.29 -6.45 -8.11
N ALA A 94 -8.84 -5.53 -7.26
CA ALA A 94 -8.74 -4.12 -7.62
C ALA A 94 -7.67 -3.87 -8.68
N VAL A 95 -6.51 -4.54 -8.56
CA VAL A 95 -5.47 -4.48 -9.58
C VAL A 95 -5.94 -5.11 -10.89
N GLU A 96 -6.63 -6.24 -10.83
CA GLU A 96 -7.22 -6.90 -12.01
C GLU A 96 -8.24 -6.00 -12.73
N GLU A 97 -9.15 -5.35 -12.00
CA GLU A 97 -10.14 -4.41 -12.54
C GLU A 97 -9.46 -3.19 -13.19
N ALA A 98 -8.46 -2.58 -12.54
CA ALA A 98 -7.70 -1.47 -13.10
C ALA A 98 -6.94 -1.87 -14.37
N ARG A 99 -6.31 -3.04 -14.37
CA ARG A 99 -5.60 -3.59 -15.55
C ARG A 99 -6.52 -3.87 -16.71
N ALA A 100 -7.70 -4.45 -16.46
CA ALA A 100 -8.71 -4.71 -17.49
C ALA A 100 -9.15 -3.42 -18.20
N ARG A 101 -9.00 -2.27 -17.53
CA ARG A 101 -9.29 -0.93 -18.04
C ARG A 101 -8.08 -0.22 -18.65
N GLY A 102 -6.93 -0.89 -18.75
CA GLY A 102 -5.70 -0.34 -19.29
C GLY A 102 -5.03 0.70 -18.39
N LEU A 103 -5.29 0.68 -17.09
CA LEU A 103 -4.68 1.61 -16.13
C LEU A 103 -3.39 1.05 -15.54
N TYR A 104 -2.40 1.93 -15.39
CA TYR A 104 -1.23 1.65 -14.56
C TYR A 104 -1.63 1.65 -13.08
N VAL A 105 -1.00 0.82 -12.28
CA VAL A 105 -1.35 0.64 -10.87
C VAL A 105 -0.11 0.87 -10.02
N TYR A 106 -0.22 1.87 -9.15
CA TYR A 106 0.78 2.22 -8.17
C TYR A 106 0.26 1.81 -6.78
N ALA A 107 0.95 0.90 -6.12
CA ALA A 107 0.63 0.50 -4.76
C ALA A 107 1.36 1.40 -3.76
N GLU A 108 0.64 1.87 -2.76
CA GLU A 108 1.17 2.73 -1.71
C GLU A 108 1.07 2.04 -0.36
N THR A 109 2.18 2.02 0.36
CA THR A 109 2.24 1.45 1.71
C THR A 109 2.54 2.53 2.73
N SER A 110 1.71 2.61 3.76
CA SER A 110 1.84 3.50 4.90
C SER A 110 1.24 2.80 6.15
N PRO A 111 1.56 3.23 7.38
CA PRO A 111 0.82 2.75 8.54
C PRO A 111 -0.63 3.21 8.46
N ALA A 112 -1.56 2.36 8.88
CA ALA A 112 -2.94 2.74 9.09
C ALA A 112 -3.03 3.86 10.13
N PHE A 113 -4.00 4.75 9.96
CA PHE A 113 -4.20 5.93 10.81
C PHE A 113 -4.92 5.57 12.11
N THR A 114 -4.48 4.50 12.77
CA THR A 114 -5.06 3.94 13.99
C THR A 114 -5.23 5.02 15.06
N GLY A 115 -6.37 4.99 15.76
CA GLY A 115 -6.64 5.94 16.86
C GLY A 115 -6.99 7.36 16.38
N THR A 116 -7.13 7.58 15.07
CA THR A 116 -7.60 8.86 14.50
C THR A 116 -9.03 8.74 13.97
N PRO A 117 -9.76 9.85 13.76
CA PRO A 117 -11.07 9.83 13.11
C PRO A 117 -11.07 9.34 11.65
N TYR A 118 -9.89 9.16 11.05
CA TYR A 118 -9.73 8.82 9.64
C TYR A 118 -9.61 7.31 9.37
N SER A 119 -9.53 6.49 10.42
CA SER A 119 -9.42 5.03 10.28
C SER A 119 -10.18 4.30 11.37
N GLN A 120 -10.78 3.16 10.99
CA GLN A 120 -11.39 2.21 11.94
C GLN A 120 -10.45 1.03 12.25
N ILE A 121 -9.25 1.03 11.67
CA ILE A 121 -8.26 -0.01 11.96
C ILE A 121 -7.77 0.15 13.38
N GLU A 122 -7.81 -0.95 14.14
CA GLU A 122 -7.19 -1.06 15.45
C GLU A 122 -5.90 -1.86 15.33
N TRP A 123 -4.78 -1.23 15.70
CA TRP A 123 -3.46 -1.83 15.68
C TRP A 123 -2.52 -1.18 16.68
N ASP A 124 -1.89 -1.97 17.55
CA ASP A 124 -0.99 -1.44 18.56
C ASP A 124 0.44 -1.32 18.02
N TYR A 125 0.82 -0.10 17.62
CA TYR A 125 2.21 0.22 17.28
C TYR A 125 3.11 0.30 18.52
N ALA A 126 2.59 0.74 19.68
CA ALA A 126 3.39 0.91 20.89
C ALA A 126 3.87 -0.42 21.47
N GLY A 127 3.13 -1.50 21.22
CA GLY A 127 3.50 -2.87 21.57
C GLY A 127 4.60 -3.49 20.69
N MET A 128 5.06 -2.80 19.64
CA MET A 128 6.10 -3.28 18.73
C MET A 128 7.41 -2.52 18.92
N THR A 129 8.53 -3.24 18.79
CA THR A 129 9.82 -2.57 18.59
C THR A 129 9.91 -2.01 17.16
N PRO A 130 10.72 -0.96 16.94
CA PRO A 130 10.84 -0.41 15.60
C PRO A 130 11.44 -1.37 14.57
N GLU A 131 12.37 -2.23 14.98
CA GLU A 131 12.94 -3.26 14.12
C GLU A 131 11.88 -4.29 13.70
N GLU A 132 10.99 -4.69 14.61
CA GLU A 132 9.85 -5.57 14.29
C GLU A 132 8.88 -4.88 13.33
N TYR A 133 8.61 -3.60 13.55
CA TYR A 133 7.76 -2.82 12.66
C TYR A 133 8.31 -2.74 11.24
N LEU A 134 9.59 -2.38 11.09
CA LEU A 134 10.24 -2.30 9.78
C LEU A 134 10.31 -3.66 9.08
N LEU A 135 10.60 -4.73 9.82
CA LEU A 135 10.58 -6.09 9.29
C LEU A 135 9.19 -6.43 8.74
N ARG A 136 8.13 -6.19 9.51
CA ARG A 136 6.75 -6.54 9.11
C ARG A 136 6.22 -5.66 7.99
N ARG A 137 6.54 -4.37 7.97
CA ARG A 137 6.31 -3.48 6.81
C ARG A 137 6.98 -4.03 5.54
N GLY A 138 8.21 -4.52 5.68
CA GLY A 138 8.94 -5.18 4.62
C GLY A 138 8.29 -6.46 4.09
N MET A 139 7.81 -7.31 5.01
CA MET A 139 7.09 -8.55 4.67
C MET A 139 5.76 -8.22 3.98
N MET A 140 5.00 -7.25 4.48
CA MET A 140 3.77 -6.79 3.83
C MET A 140 4.03 -6.22 2.43
N ALA A 141 5.10 -5.45 2.24
CA ALA A 141 5.49 -4.95 0.92
C ALA A 141 5.79 -6.10 -0.06
N ALA A 142 6.43 -7.18 0.42
CA ALA A 142 6.63 -8.40 -0.36
C ALA A 142 5.32 -9.08 -0.74
N ASP A 143 4.40 -9.20 0.22
CA ASP A 143 3.10 -9.84 0.03
C ASP A 143 2.23 -9.08 -0.97
N ILE A 144 2.18 -7.75 -0.87
CA ILE A 144 1.46 -6.91 -1.86
C ILE A 144 1.93 -7.25 -3.27
N VAL A 145 3.23 -7.45 -3.45
CA VAL A 145 3.82 -7.64 -4.77
C VAL A 145 3.58 -9.05 -5.29
N ALA A 146 3.69 -10.03 -4.40
CA ALA A 146 3.39 -11.41 -4.71
C ALA A 146 1.90 -11.63 -5.01
N VAL A 147 1.00 -10.93 -4.31
CA VAL A 147 -0.45 -11.12 -4.40
C VAL A 147 -1.08 -10.26 -5.49
N THR A 148 -0.77 -8.96 -5.52
CA THR A 148 -1.48 -8.01 -6.37
C THR A 148 -0.70 -7.68 -7.64
N HIS A 149 0.62 -7.95 -7.66
CA HIS A 149 1.51 -7.63 -8.78
C HIS A 149 1.33 -6.20 -9.30
N PRO A 150 1.49 -5.13 -8.51
CA PRO A 150 1.30 -3.76 -9.01
C PRO A 150 2.40 -3.40 -10.02
N HIS A 151 2.20 -2.33 -10.79
CA HIS A 151 3.23 -1.89 -11.75
C HIS A 151 4.36 -1.11 -11.06
N ALA A 152 4.05 -0.43 -9.95
CA ALA A 152 5.01 0.20 -9.05
C ALA A 152 4.54 0.07 -7.60
N LEU A 153 5.48 0.17 -6.66
CA LEU A 153 5.23 0.14 -5.22
C LEU A 153 6.01 1.27 -4.55
N SER A 154 5.37 2.00 -3.64
CA SER A 154 6.10 2.80 -2.65
C SER A 154 6.24 2.05 -1.33
N VAL A 155 7.49 1.96 -0.88
CA VAL A 155 7.88 1.29 0.38
C VAL A 155 7.72 2.23 1.58
N VAL A 156 7.77 3.54 1.34
CA VAL A 156 7.66 4.58 2.37
C VAL A 156 6.85 5.74 1.81
N HIS A 157 5.79 6.14 2.52
CA HIS A 157 4.92 7.23 2.15
C HIS A 157 4.75 8.16 3.36
N GLU A 158 4.99 9.46 3.17
CA GLU A 158 4.88 10.50 4.21
C GLU A 158 5.57 10.16 5.56
N ILE A 159 6.91 10.22 5.56
CA ILE A 159 7.75 9.85 6.71
C ILE A 159 7.35 10.53 8.03
N GLU A 160 6.93 11.80 7.98
CA GLU A 160 6.50 12.53 9.18
C GLU A 160 5.12 12.06 9.69
N THR A 161 4.17 11.81 8.78
CA THR A 161 2.88 11.19 9.12
C THR A 161 3.11 9.83 9.77
N GLU A 162 4.02 9.03 9.21
CA GLU A 162 4.40 7.74 9.76
C GLU A 162 5.02 7.86 11.17
N ARG A 163 5.91 8.84 11.40
CA ARG A 163 6.44 9.14 12.74
C ARG A 163 5.33 9.47 13.73
N LEU A 164 4.39 10.32 13.35
CA LEU A 164 3.29 10.74 14.23
C LEU A 164 2.34 9.59 14.59
N LEU A 165 2.09 8.68 13.64
CA LEU A 165 1.18 7.54 13.84
C LEU A 165 1.82 6.40 14.65
N THR A 166 3.13 6.19 14.49
CA THR A 166 3.84 5.05 15.10
C THR A 166 4.61 5.43 16.36
N GLY A 167 4.98 6.70 16.53
CA GLY A 167 5.83 7.18 17.62
C GLY A 167 7.33 6.89 17.42
N TYR A 168 7.75 6.44 16.23
CA TYR A 168 9.13 6.04 15.97
C TYR A 168 9.98 7.17 15.37
N ASP A 169 10.61 7.96 16.24
CA ASP A 169 11.38 9.14 15.84
C ASP A 169 12.59 8.86 14.93
N HIS A 170 13.19 7.67 15.02
CA HIS A 170 14.37 7.27 14.24
C HIS A 170 14.04 6.88 12.79
N LEU A 171 12.76 6.85 12.41
CA LEU A 171 12.35 6.65 11.00
C LEU A 171 12.53 7.92 10.16
N VAL A 172 12.68 9.07 10.80
CA VAL A 172 12.94 10.35 10.15
C VAL A 172 14.45 10.60 10.15
N PRO A 173 15.11 10.77 8.98
CA PRO A 173 16.51 11.17 8.98
C PRO A 173 16.66 12.50 9.72
N ALA A 174 17.72 12.65 10.52
CA ALA A 174 17.94 13.84 11.37
C ALA A 174 17.92 15.17 10.59
N ASP A 175 18.18 15.10 9.28
CA ASP A 175 18.24 16.21 8.35
C ASP A 175 16.86 16.77 7.97
N PHE A 176 15.77 16.06 8.31
CA PHE A 176 14.38 16.43 7.99
C PHE A 176 13.61 17.06 9.16
N THR A 177 14.20 17.16 10.35
CA THR A 177 13.53 17.70 11.55
C THR A 177 13.64 19.23 11.70
N SER A 178 14.00 19.95 10.64
CA SER A 178 14.11 21.42 10.64
C SER A 178 13.36 22.04 9.46
N VAL A 179 12.04 22.16 9.59
CA VAL A 179 11.23 23.15 8.87
C VAL A 179 10.20 23.75 9.82
#